data_AF-A0AAN1W0W7-F1
#
_entry.id   AF-A0AAN1W0W7-F1
#
_cell.length_a   1.000
_cell.length_b   1.000
_cell.length_c   1.000
_cell.angle_alpha   90.00
_cell.angle_beta   90.00
_cell.angle_gamma   90.00
#
_symmetry.space_group_name_H-M   'P 1'
#
loop_
_entity.id
_entity.type
_entity.pdbx_description
1 polymer ?
#
loop_
_entity_poly.entity_id
_entity_poly.type
_entity_poly.pdbx_seq_one_letter_code
_entity_poly.pdbx_strand_id
1 'polypeptide(L)'
;MKLARILFAAATCATLTACAGLPPSTAEISKAPKIQFGQTLPEGDNYVLHFPAGTPLPVSTVVDGNLFEHEGQATLHVTLKRDVYMFRQFASFDGQNWQPARKLIETHLELRIPQKDGSNAGYLHIQMDQK
;
A
#
# COMPACT_ATOMS: atom_id res chain seq x y z
N MET A 1 10.42 49.96 2.19
CA MET A 1 10.56 49.26 0.88
C MET A 1 11.39 47.96 0.92
N LYS A 2 11.86 47.45 2.08
CA LYS A 2 12.65 46.20 2.16
C LYS A 2 11.85 44.94 2.58
N LEU A 3 10.69 45.12 3.22
CA LEU A 3 9.84 44.00 3.69
C LEU A 3 8.99 43.36 2.57
N ALA A 4 8.62 44.12 1.53
CA ALA A 4 7.81 43.61 0.42
C ALA A 4 8.59 42.66 -0.53
N ARG A 5 9.93 42.71 -0.52
CA ARG A 5 10.77 41.85 -1.37
C ARG A 5 11.00 40.45 -0.79
N ILE A 6 10.83 40.28 0.52
CA ILE A 6 11.06 38.98 1.19
C ILE A 6 9.80 38.10 1.12
N LEU A 7 8.61 38.69 1.10
CA LEU A 7 7.36 37.93 0.93
C LEU A 7 7.19 37.30 -0.47
N PHE A 8 7.82 37.85 -1.51
CA PHE A 8 7.68 37.32 -2.87
C PHE A 8 8.60 36.12 -3.17
N ALA A 9 9.64 35.91 -2.38
CA ALA A 9 10.60 34.82 -2.61
C ALA A 9 10.18 33.49 -1.95
N ALA A 10 9.28 33.52 -0.96
CA ALA A 10 8.80 32.31 -0.28
C ALA A 10 7.63 31.63 -1.02
N ALA A 11 6.97 32.32 -1.95
CA ALA A 11 5.79 31.79 -2.66
C ALA A 11 6.13 30.86 -3.84
N THR A 12 7.36 30.91 -4.37
CA THR A 12 7.77 30.15 -5.57
C THR A 12 8.31 28.75 -5.30
N CYS A 13 8.68 28.40 -4.06
CA CYS A 13 9.16 27.05 -3.73
C CYS A 13 8.04 26.04 -3.40
N ALA A 14 6.78 26.48 -3.31
CA ALA A 14 5.66 25.62 -2.93
C ALA A 14 4.96 24.90 -4.09
N THR A 15 5.34 25.15 -5.34
CA THR A 15 4.61 24.64 -6.52
C THR A 15 5.16 23.33 -7.11
N LEU A 16 6.34 22.87 -6.70
CA LEU A 16 7.03 21.72 -7.31
C LEU A 16 6.68 20.36 -6.68
N THR A 17 5.97 20.31 -5.55
CA THR A 17 5.60 19.05 -4.88
C THR A 17 4.21 18.53 -5.27
N ALA A 18 3.46 19.26 -6.11
CA ALA A 18 2.08 18.88 -6.47
C ALA A 18 1.97 17.73 -7.49
N CYS A 19 3.03 17.43 -8.26
CA CYS A 19 2.97 16.39 -9.30
C CYS A 19 2.92 14.96 -8.75
N ALA A 20 3.29 14.74 -7.48
CA ALA A 20 3.25 13.41 -6.86
C ALA A 20 1.81 12.91 -6.55
N GLY A 21 0.80 13.77 -6.67
CA GLY A 21 -0.60 13.44 -6.37
C GLY A 21 -1.48 13.12 -7.57
N LEU A 22 -0.98 13.29 -8.80
CA LEU A 22 -1.78 13.12 -10.01
C LEU A 22 -1.95 11.63 -10.36
N PRO A 23 -3.16 11.18 -10.71
CA PRO A 23 -3.38 9.82 -11.17
C PRO A 23 -2.54 9.51 -12.41
N PRO A 24 -2.15 8.25 -12.61
CA PRO A 24 -1.37 7.85 -13.78
C PRO A 24 -2.19 8.12 -15.04
N SER A 25 -1.52 8.61 -16.08
CA SER A 25 -2.14 8.80 -17.38
C SER A 25 -2.42 7.44 -18.04
N THR A 26 -3.42 7.40 -18.91
CA THR A 26 -3.72 6.20 -19.72
C THR A 26 -2.50 5.74 -20.53
N ALA A 27 -1.72 6.70 -21.05
CA ALA A 27 -0.50 6.40 -21.80
C ALA A 27 0.57 5.74 -20.94
N GLU A 28 0.74 6.15 -19.68
CA GLU A 28 1.65 5.49 -18.74
C GLU A 28 1.20 4.06 -18.43
N ILE A 29 -0.07 3.87 -18.07
CA ILE A 29 -0.63 2.54 -17.76
C ILE A 29 -0.55 1.60 -18.97
N SER A 30 -0.80 2.09 -20.18
CA SER A 30 -0.73 1.25 -21.40
C SER A 30 0.67 0.72 -21.71
N LYS A 31 1.72 1.41 -21.24
CA LYS A 31 3.12 1.04 -21.44
C LYS A 31 3.67 0.20 -20.28
N ALA A 32 3.01 0.24 -19.13
CA ALA A 32 3.40 -0.52 -17.96
C ALA A 32 3.14 -2.02 -18.19
N PRO A 33 4.13 -2.90 -17.92
CA PRO A 33 3.89 -4.33 -17.86
C PRO A 33 2.77 -4.66 -16.87
N LYS A 34 1.89 -5.59 -17.26
CA LYS A 34 0.85 -6.11 -16.38
C LYS A 34 1.33 -7.45 -15.82
N ILE A 35 1.50 -7.51 -14.51
CA ILE A 35 2.04 -8.65 -13.78
C ILE A 35 0.94 -9.18 -12.88
N GLN A 36 0.69 -10.48 -12.94
CA GLN A 36 -0.24 -11.13 -12.03
C GLN A 36 0.48 -11.50 -10.73
N PHE A 37 -0.22 -11.42 -9.60
CA PHE A 37 0.30 -11.87 -8.32
C PHE A 37 0.89 -13.28 -8.42
N GLY A 38 2.09 -13.47 -7.86
CA GLY A 38 2.85 -14.73 -7.92
C GLY A 38 3.85 -14.83 -9.07
N GLN A 39 3.84 -13.89 -10.01
CA GLN A 39 4.85 -13.80 -11.06
C GLN A 39 6.07 -12.98 -10.63
N THR A 40 7.19 -13.15 -11.32
CA THR A 40 8.40 -12.34 -11.12
C THR A 40 8.12 -10.87 -11.40
N LEU A 41 8.51 -10.00 -10.46
CA LEU A 41 8.36 -8.56 -10.59
C LEU A 41 9.49 -8.00 -11.47
N PRO A 42 9.19 -7.09 -12.42
CA PRO A 42 10.20 -6.29 -13.11
C PRO A 42 11.01 -5.42 -12.14
N GLU A 43 12.19 -4.96 -12.56
CA GLU A 43 12.94 -3.97 -11.80
C GLU A 43 12.19 -2.62 -11.71
N GLY A 44 12.29 -1.97 -10.55
CA GLY A 44 11.61 -0.69 -10.28
C GLY A 44 10.15 -0.85 -9.87
N ASP A 45 9.35 0.20 -10.06
CA ASP A 45 7.93 0.29 -9.65
C ASP A 45 6.96 0.54 -10.83
N ASN A 46 7.48 0.50 -12.07
CA ASN A 46 6.75 0.83 -13.29
C ASN A 46 6.01 -0.37 -13.88
N TYR A 47 5.18 -1.02 -13.07
CA TYR A 47 4.34 -2.14 -13.50
C TYR A 47 2.99 -2.08 -12.82
N VAL A 48 1.97 -2.66 -13.46
CA VAL A 48 0.66 -2.89 -12.87
C VAL A 48 0.66 -4.27 -12.23
N LEU A 49 0.50 -4.35 -10.92
CA LEU A 49 0.31 -5.61 -10.20
C LEU A 49 -1.17 -5.92 -10.06
N HIS A 50 -1.59 -7.05 -10.61
CA HIS A 50 -2.97 -7.54 -10.53
C HIS A 50 -3.09 -8.62 -9.45
N PHE A 51 -3.89 -8.32 -8.43
CA PHE A 51 -4.36 -9.28 -7.43
C PHE A 51 -5.74 -9.78 -7.83
N PRO A 52 -5.87 -11.04 -8.27
CA PRO A 52 -7.14 -11.54 -8.78
C PRO A 52 -8.13 -11.85 -7.66
N ALA A 53 -9.42 -11.58 -7.91
CA ALA A 53 -10.49 -12.01 -7.01
C ALA A 53 -10.43 -13.53 -6.76
N GLY A 54 -10.72 -13.96 -5.53
CA GLY A 54 -10.80 -15.39 -5.16
C GLY A 54 -9.47 -16.16 -5.19
N THR A 55 -8.35 -15.54 -5.59
CA THR A 55 -7.03 -16.18 -5.55
C THR A 55 -6.49 -16.13 -4.12
N PRO A 56 -6.03 -17.27 -3.55
CA PRO A 56 -5.40 -17.27 -2.22
C PRO A 56 -4.13 -16.41 -2.20
N LEU A 57 -4.13 -15.38 -1.37
CA LEU A 57 -3.02 -14.49 -1.12
C LEU A 57 -2.33 -14.87 0.20
N PRO A 58 -1.05 -15.30 0.18
CA PRO A 58 -0.28 -15.55 1.38
C PRO A 58 0.07 -14.24 2.10
N VAL A 59 -0.22 -14.19 3.39
CA VAL A 59 0.16 -13.11 4.31
C VAL A 59 1.00 -13.72 5.42
N SER A 60 2.31 -13.43 5.39
CA SER A 60 3.27 -13.96 6.36
C SER A 60 3.39 -13.04 7.57
N THR A 61 3.36 -13.63 8.76
CA THR A 61 3.71 -12.97 10.04
C THR A 61 4.96 -13.63 10.59
N VAL A 62 5.94 -12.82 10.99
CA VAL A 62 7.21 -13.27 11.58
C VAL A 62 7.35 -12.63 12.96
N VAL A 63 7.82 -13.41 13.93
CA VAL A 63 8.17 -12.98 15.29
C VAL A 63 9.59 -13.47 15.56
N ASP A 64 10.54 -12.54 15.66
CA ASP A 64 11.96 -12.83 15.79
C ASP A 64 12.66 -11.88 16.78
N GLY A 65 13.94 -12.13 17.04
CA GLY A 65 14.80 -11.25 17.85
C GLY A 65 15.28 -11.86 19.16
N ASN A 66 16.23 -11.16 19.80
CA ASN A 66 16.99 -11.68 20.95
C ASN A 66 16.23 -11.74 22.29
N LEU A 67 14.98 -11.27 22.33
CA LEU A 67 14.11 -11.38 23.51
C LEU A 67 13.45 -12.76 23.60
N PHE A 68 13.29 -13.44 22.46
CA PHE A 68 12.63 -14.74 22.39
C PHE A 68 13.67 -15.86 22.35
N GLU A 69 13.46 -16.90 23.16
CA GLU A 69 14.24 -18.15 23.05
C GLU A 69 13.94 -18.87 21.73
N HIS A 70 12.71 -18.71 21.22
CA HIS A 70 12.24 -19.31 19.98
C HIS A 70 11.49 -18.28 19.13
N GLU A 71 11.92 -18.17 17.88
CA GLU A 71 11.28 -17.36 16.85
C GLU A 71 10.13 -18.14 16.19
N GLY A 72 9.21 -17.44 15.54
CA GLY A 72 8.03 -18.04 14.95
C GLY A 72 7.60 -17.37 13.64
N GLN A 73 7.04 -18.17 12.73
CA GLN A 73 6.44 -17.69 11.50
C GLN A 73 5.12 -18.41 11.24
N ALA A 74 4.14 -17.67 10.72
CA ALA A 74 2.89 -18.23 10.21
C ALA A 74 2.53 -17.57 8.87
N THR A 75 1.89 -18.34 7.98
CA THR A 75 1.34 -17.82 6.71
C THR A 75 -0.17 -18.03 6.69
N LEU A 76 -0.91 -16.93 6.63
CA LEU A 76 -2.35 -16.92 6.46
C LEU A 76 -2.67 -16.82 4.97
N HIS A 77 -3.69 -17.53 4.50
CA HIS A 77 -4.16 -17.41 3.12
C HIS A 77 -5.52 -16.71 3.12
N VAL A 78 -5.57 -15.50 2.57
CA VAL A 78 -6.80 -14.70 2.46
C VAL A 78 -7.21 -14.58 1.00
N THR A 79 -8.48 -14.27 0.72
CA THR A 79 -8.94 -14.04 -0.65
C THR A 79 -9.58 -12.66 -0.75
N LEU A 80 -9.33 -11.98 -1.87
CA LEU A 80 -10.02 -10.74 -2.19
C LEU A 80 -11.38 -11.04 -2.81
N LYS A 81 -12.38 -10.23 -2.46
CA LYS A 81 -13.73 -10.32 -3.05
C LYS A 81 -13.81 -9.79 -4.48
N ARG A 82 -12.80 -9.06 -4.94
CA ARG A 82 -12.72 -8.45 -6.27
C ARG A 82 -11.27 -8.26 -6.70
N ASP A 83 -11.08 -8.04 -7.99
CA ASP A 83 -9.79 -7.70 -8.55
C ASP A 83 -9.28 -6.37 -7.97
N VAL A 84 -7.98 -6.33 -7.69
CA VAL A 84 -7.27 -5.11 -7.29
C VAL A 84 -6.05 -4.97 -8.19
N TYR A 85 -5.96 -3.83 -8.88
CA TYR A 85 -4.82 -3.45 -9.68
C TYR A 85 -4.06 -2.36 -8.93
N MET A 86 -2.75 -2.53 -8.75
CA MET A 86 -1.87 -1.57 -8.09
C MET A 86 -0.85 -1.02 -9.10
N PHE A 87 -0.60 0.28 -9.05
CA PHE A 87 0.43 0.96 -9.82
C PHE A 87 1.01 2.11 -9.00
N ARG A 88 2.25 1.96 -8.52
CA ARG A 88 2.86 2.87 -7.52
C ARG A 88 1.91 3.08 -6.31
N GLN A 89 1.54 4.32 -5.98
CA GLN A 89 0.55 4.61 -4.92
C GLN A 89 -0.92 4.57 -5.36
N PHE A 90 -1.21 4.20 -6.61
CA PHE A 90 -2.57 4.17 -7.16
C PHE A 90 -3.12 2.75 -7.18
N ALA A 91 -4.44 2.65 -7.04
CA ALA A 91 -5.18 1.43 -7.18
C ALA A 91 -6.38 1.61 -8.11
N SER A 92 -6.87 0.50 -8.63
CA SER A 92 -8.08 0.40 -9.42
C SER A 92 -8.75 -0.96 -9.18
N PHE A 93 -10.08 -1.02 -9.26
CA PHE A 93 -10.83 -2.28 -9.21
C PHE A 93 -11.20 -2.81 -10.61
N ASP A 94 -10.94 -2.03 -11.67
CA ASP A 94 -11.28 -2.38 -13.06
C ASP A 94 -10.10 -2.20 -14.03
N GLY A 95 -8.94 -1.77 -13.52
CA GLY A 95 -7.73 -1.50 -14.27
C GLY A 95 -7.79 -0.23 -15.13
N GLN A 96 -8.86 0.56 -15.02
CA GLN A 96 -9.15 1.72 -15.87
C GLN A 96 -9.31 3.00 -15.03
N ASN A 97 -10.05 2.92 -13.94
CA ASN A 97 -10.32 4.03 -13.04
C ASN A 97 -9.31 4.01 -11.88
N TRP A 98 -8.30 4.88 -11.99
CA TRP A 98 -7.18 4.92 -11.05
C TRP A 98 -7.35 6.03 -10.01
N GLN A 99 -7.19 5.66 -8.74
CA GLN A 99 -7.26 6.59 -7.61
C GLN A 99 -6.15 6.28 -6.62
N PRO A 100 -5.72 7.23 -5.78
CA PRO A 100 -4.79 6.92 -4.69
C PRO A 100 -5.31 5.74 -3.88
N ALA A 101 -4.50 4.71 -3.65
CA ALA A 101 -4.95 3.45 -3.03
C ALA A 101 -5.67 3.67 -1.70
N ARG A 102 -5.17 4.59 -0.87
CA ARG A 102 -5.77 5.02 0.42
C ARG A 102 -7.19 5.59 0.33
N LYS A 103 -7.65 5.97 -0.87
CA LYS A 103 -9.02 6.42 -1.13
C LYS A 103 -9.97 5.27 -1.48
N LEU A 104 -9.44 4.14 -1.95
CA LEU A 104 -10.22 2.96 -2.34
C LEU A 104 -10.20 1.87 -1.27
N ILE A 105 -9.08 1.76 -0.55
CA ILE A 105 -8.82 0.69 0.41
C ILE A 105 -8.45 1.34 1.73
N GLU A 106 -9.21 1.02 2.77
CA GLU A 106 -8.89 1.31 4.15
C GLU A 106 -8.16 0.11 4.76
N THR A 107 -7.06 0.37 5.45
CA THR A 107 -6.34 -0.66 6.19
C THR A 107 -6.27 -0.25 7.64
N HIS A 108 -6.79 -1.10 8.52
CA HIS A 108 -6.65 -0.97 9.97
C HIS A 108 -5.69 -2.03 10.47
N LEU A 109 -4.68 -1.59 11.21
CA LEU A 109 -3.68 -2.44 11.85
C LEU A 109 -3.75 -2.23 13.36
N GLU A 110 -3.96 -3.29 14.10
CA GLU A 110 -3.94 -3.28 15.55
C GLU A 110 -2.90 -4.28 16.07
N LEU A 111 -1.97 -3.78 16.88
CA LEU A 111 -1.00 -4.59 17.61
C LEU A 111 -1.20 -4.40 19.11
N ARG A 112 -1.43 -5.48 19.87
CA ARG A 112 -1.51 -5.44 21.33
C ARG A 112 -0.51 -6.41 21.95
N ILE A 113 0.39 -5.91 22.78
CA ILE A 113 1.41 -6.71 23.49
C ILE A 113 1.62 -6.09 24.90
N PRO A 114 1.37 -6.81 26.01
CA PRO A 114 0.61 -8.06 26.09
C PRO A 114 -0.89 -7.83 25.85
N GLN A 115 -1.69 -8.89 25.66
CA GLN A 115 -3.14 -8.73 25.67
C GLN A 115 -3.64 -8.39 27.08
N LYS A 116 -4.67 -7.54 27.18
CA LYS A 116 -5.22 -7.03 28.45
C LYS A 116 -5.83 -8.13 29.33
N ASP A 117 -6.33 -9.20 28.72
CA ASP A 117 -6.95 -10.33 29.40
C ASP A 117 -5.92 -11.39 29.87
N GLY A 118 -4.64 -11.22 29.51
CA GLY A 118 -3.57 -12.17 29.81
C GLY A 118 -3.66 -13.52 29.08
N SER A 119 -4.61 -13.70 28.16
CA SER A 119 -4.83 -14.99 27.48
C SER A 119 -3.77 -15.28 26.41
N ASN A 120 -3.12 -14.23 25.91
CA ASN A 120 -2.16 -14.29 24.82
C ASN A 120 -1.03 -13.25 25.00
N ALA A 121 0.18 -13.64 24.61
CA ALA A 121 1.34 -12.76 24.65
C ALA A 121 1.24 -11.58 23.65
N GLY A 122 0.46 -11.74 22.59
CA GLY A 122 0.25 -10.70 21.58
C GLY A 122 -1.02 -10.88 20.76
N TYR A 123 -1.41 -9.83 20.05
CA TYR A 123 -2.49 -9.83 19.06
C TYR A 123 -2.09 -8.96 17.87
N LEU A 124 -2.18 -9.52 16.67
CA LEU A 124 -2.07 -8.78 15.42
C LEU A 124 -3.39 -8.90 14.66
N HIS A 125 -4.02 -7.77 14.36
CA HIS A 125 -5.21 -7.71 13.54
C HIS A 125 -5.00 -6.79 12.36
N ILE A 126 -5.30 -7.33 11.18
CA ILE A 126 -5.28 -6.63 9.91
C ILE A 126 -6.70 -6.69 9.37
N GLN A 127 -7.33 -5.53 9.23
CA GLN A 127 -8.62 -5.36 8.60
C GLN A 127 -8.44 -4.51 7.35
N MET A 128 -9.00 -4.96 6.23
CA MET A 128 -8.98 -4.23 4.97
C MET A 128 -10.40 -4.08 4.44
N ASP A 129 -10.84 -2.83 4.32
CA ASP A 129 -12.18 -2.49 3.84
C ASP A 129 -12.10 -1.69 2.55
N GLN A 130 -13.11 -1.84 1.71
CA GLN A 130 -13.31 -0.96 0.58
C GLN A 130 -14.01 0.33 1.05
N LYS A 131 -13.56 1.49 0.55
CA LYS A 131 -14.24 2.77 0.74
C LYS A 131 -15.32 3.05 -0.30
#